data_AF-A0A2W2GC45-F1
#
_entry.id   AF-A0A2W2GC45-F1
#
_cell.length_a   1.000
_cell.length_b   1.000
_cell.length_c   1.000
_cell.angle_alpha   90.00
_cell.angle_beta   90.00
_cell.angle_gamma   90.00
#
_symmetry.space_group_name_H-M   'P 1'
#
loop_
_entity.id
_entity.type
_entity.pdbx_description
1 polymer ?
#
loop_
_entity_poly.entity_id
_entity_poly.type
_entity_poly.pdbx_seq_one_letter_code
_entity_poly.pdbx_strand_id
1 'polypeptide(L)'
;MTRQTYLIAAYFVEFLLLAAVINILLIARHTRAEEQTGRAELLRAAVVGRLASLAAALLVSVITNTVPALLVAATTMGAGLPAGIALLFGASTAAMGLVFAGVTGVAVQFTQHSRAAGGIAALALFVVRLLREGVAGDFLADGPDMVGAYVSLNIVFMSFLVSVFTVLPMVRT
;
A
#
# COMPACT_ATOMS: atom_id res chain seq x y z
N MET A 1 -5.84 -29.85 2.55
CA MET A 1 -4.93 -28.68 2.46
C MET A 1 -4.49 -28.32 3.87
N THR A 2 -3.18 -28.35 4.11
CA THR A 2 -2.56 -28.25 5.44
C THR A 2 -2.63 -26.82 5.99
N ARG A 3 -2.83 -26.69 7.30
CA ARG A 3 -2.97 -25.43 8.08
C ARG A 3 -1.97 -24.32 7.69
N GLN A 4 -0.79 -24.73 7.24
CA GLN A 4 0.32 -23.87 6.81
C GLN A 4 0.00 -23.01 5.57
N THR A 5 -0.68 -23.57 4.56
CA THR A 5 -1.08 -22.82 3.36
C THR A 5 -2.12 -21.75 3.68
N TYR A 6 -3.02 -22.04 4.62
CA TYR A 6 -4.00 -21.08 5.12
C TYR A 6 -3.34 -19.90 5.84
N LEU A 7 -2.29 -20.15 6.63
CA LEU A 7 -1.53 -19.09 7.29
C LEU A 7 -0.79 -18.21 6.27
N ILE A 8 -0.14 -18.81 5.27
CA ILE A 8 0.55 -18.04 4.22
C ILE A 8 -0.44 -17.15 3.45
N ALA A 9 -1.61 -17.69 3.09
CA ALA A 9 -2.67 -16.92 2.46
C ALA A 9 -3.25 -15.82 3.38
N ALA A 10 -3.27 -16.05 4.70
CA ALA A 10 -3.67 -15.07 5.72
C ALA A 10 -2.80 -13.83 5.69
N TYR A 11 -1.51 -14.08 5.93
CA TYR A 11 -0.50 -13.05 6.10
C TYR A 11 -0.23 -12.32 4.78
N PHE A 12 -0.46 -12.99 3.64
CA PHE A 12 -0.31 -12.35 2.33
C PHE A 12 -1.14 -11.08 2.17
N VAL A 13 -2.34 -11.04 2.75
CA VAL A 13 -3.23 -9.86 2.70
C VAL A 13 -2.58 -8.65 3.37
N GLU A 14 -1.81 -8.85 4.44
CA GLU A 14 -1.12 -7.79 5.17
C GLU A 14 -0.03 -7.15 4.30
N PHE A 15 0.69 -7.93 3.49
CA PHE A 15 1.66 -7.41 2.53
C PHE A 15 1.01 -6.52 1.47
N LEU A 16 -0.18 -6.89 0.98
CA LEU A 16 -0.94 -6.06 0.03
C LEU A 16 -1.34 -4.72 0.66
N LEU A 17 -1.77 -4.73 1.92
CA LEU A 17 -2.14 -3.53 2.67
C LEU A 17 -0.94 -2.61 2.91
N LEU A 18 0.19 -3.18 3.33
CA LEU A 18 1.43 -2.42 3.52
C LEU A 18 1.91 -1.80 2.21
N ALA A 19 1.87 -2.55 1.10
CA ALA A 19 2.22 -2.03 -0.22
C ALA A 19 1.36 -0.81 -0.60
N ALA A 20 0.04 -0.90 -0.39
CA ALA A 20 -0.86 0.23 -0.65
C ALA A 20 -0.51 1.45 0.21
N VAL A 21 -0.38 1.27 1.53
CA VAL A 21 -0.08 2.34 2.49
C VAL A 21 1.26 3.03 2.18
N ILE A 22 2.31 2.24 1.91
CA ILE A 22 3.63 2.77 1.57
C ILE A 22 3.55 3.66 0.33
N ASN A 23 2.83 3.22 -0.71
CA ASN A 23 2.70 3.98 -1.94
C ASN A 23 1.87 5.26 -1.78
N ILE A 24 0.82 5.23 -0.96
CA ILE A 24 0.06 6.44 -0.59
C ILE A 24 1.00 7.47 0.05
N LEU A 25 1.76 7.05 1.06
CA LEU A 25 2.68 7.93 1.76
C LEU A 25 3.83 8.41 0.88
N LEU A 26 4.39 7.53 0.05
CA LEU A 26 5.49 7.83 -0.87
C LEU A 26 5.08 8.92 -1.85
N ILE A 27 3.97 8.75 -2.55
CA ILE A 27 3.50 9.73 -3.54
C ILE A 27 3.16 11.05 -2.85
N ALA A 28 2.36 11.01 -1.77
CA ALA A 28 1.97 12.24 -1.06
C ALA A 28 3.17 13.03 -0.53
N ARG A 29 4.25 12.35 -0.11
CA ARG A 29 5.49 12.98 0.36
C ARG A 29 6.29 13.56 -0.80
N HIS A 30 6.56 12.79 -1.85
CA HIS A 30 7.47 13.23 -2.92
C HIS A 30 6.88 14.30 -3.85
N THR A 31 5.56 14.44 -3.94
CA THR A 31 4.95 15.44 -4.84
C THR A 31 4.68 16.80 -4.20
N ARG A 32 4.37 16.88 -2.90
CA ARG A 32 3.99 18.13 -2.23
C ARG A 32 5.03 18.62 -1.21
N ALA A 33 5.93 17.78 -0.69
CA ALA A 33 7.05 18.26 0.12
C ALA A 33 8.04 19.10 -0.71
N GLU A 34 8.13 18.82 -2.02
CA GLU A 34 8.92 19.61 -2.99
C GLU A 34 8.39 21.04 -3.14
N GLU A 35 7.07 21.26 -3.00
CA GLU A 35 6.47 22.60 -3.04
C GLU A 35 6.68 23.37 -1.74
N GLN A 36 6.52 22.69 -0.58
CA GLN A 36 6.69 23.32 0.73
C GLN A 36 8.14 23.71 1.04
N THR A 37 9.11 23.11 0.35
CA THR A 37 10.54 23.40 0.53
C THR A 37 11.09 24.40 -0.49
N GLY A 38 10.25 24.98 -1.36
CA GLY A 38 10.66 25.95 -2.38
C GLY A 38 11.49 25.35 -3.54
N ARG A 39 11.83 24.06 -3.49
CA ARG A 39 12.57 23.36 -4.56
C ARG A 39 11.79 23.33 -5.87
N ALA A 40 10.47 23.25 -5.79
CA ALA A 40 9.60 23.34 -6.97
C ALA A 40 9.75 24.68 -7.73
N GLU A 41 10.11 25.77 -7.05
CA GLU A 41 10.31 27.08 -7.68
C GLU A 41 11.65 27.13 -8.43
N LEU A 42 12.71 26.52 -7.88
CA LEU A 42 14.00 26.38 -8.53
C LEU A 42 13.94 25.44 -9.74
N LEU A 43 13.15 24.36 -9.65
CA LEU A 43 12.90 23.45 -10.78
C LEU A 43 12.00 24.08 -11.86
N ARG A 44 11.06 24.97 -11.50
CA ARG A 44 10.28 25.76 -12.46
C ARG A 44 11.09 26.85 -13.15
N ALA A 45 12.15 27.35 -12.52
CA ALA A 45 13.10 28.25 -13.17
C ALA A 45 13.96 27.51 -14.22
N ALA A 46 14.06 26.18 -14.11
CA ALA A 46 14.59 25.31 -15.15
C ALA A 46 13.49 24.85 -16.13
N VAL A 47 13.87 24.36 -17.33
CA VAL A 47 12.94 23.89 -18.37
C VAL A 47 12.34 22.52 -17.99
N VAL A 48 11.61 22.45 -16.88
CA VAL A 48 11.04 21.21 -16.36
C VAL A 48 9.52 21.33 -16.27
N GLY A 49 8.79 20.40 -16.87
CA GLY A 49 7.33 20.44 -16.95
C GLY A 49 6.65 20.26 -15.58
N ARG A 50 5.41 20.77 -15.44
CA ARG A 50 4.58 20.70 -14.22
C ARG A 50 4.42 19.29 -13.62
N LEU A 51 4.51 18.26 -14.44
CA LEU A 51 4.31 16.86 -14.02
C LEU A 51 5.62 16.14 -13.63
N ALA A 52 6.78 16.80 -13.70
CA ALA A 52 8.06 16.12 -13.49
C ALA A 52 8.22 15.52 -12.09
N SER A 53 7.78 16.22 -11.05
CA SER A 53 7.79 15.70 -9.66
C SER A 53 6.87 14.49 -9.50
N LEU A 54 5.68 14.51 -10.13
CA LEU A 54 4.77 13.36 -10.13
C LEU A 54 5.36 12.17 -10.88
N ALA A 55 5.94 12.39 -12.06
CA ALA A 55 6.57 11.35 -12.85
C ALA A 55 7.75 10.71 -12.11
N ALA A 56 8.60 11.53 -11.46
CA ALA A 56 9.68 11.04 -10.62
C ALA A 56 9.16 10.20 -9.44
N ALA A 57 8.13 10.67 -8.73
CA ALA A 57 7.53 9.93 -7.63
C ALA A 57 6.93 8.59 -8.09
N LEU A 58 6.28 8.56 -9.26
CA LEU A 58 5.75 7.33 -9.85
C LEU A 58 6.87 6.37 -10.27
N LEU A 59 7.97 6.86 -10.85
CA LEU A 59 9.14 6.03 -11.17
C LEU A 59 9.77 5.43 -9.90
N VAL A 60 9.93 6.23 -8.84
CA VAL A 60 10.39 5.74 -7.54
C VAL A 60 9.44 4.67 -7.02
N SER A 61 8.13 4.86 -7.15
CA SER A 61 7.14 3.86 -6.76
C SER A 61 7.34 2.53 -7.50
N VAL A 62 7.63 2.52 -8.80
CA VAL A 62 7.91 1.29 -9.55
C VAL A 62 9.10 0.55 -8.97
N ILE A 63 10.20 1.26 -8.68
CA ILE A 63 11.41 0.68 -8.08
C ILE A 63 11.09 0.13 -6.68
N THR A 64 10.40 0.92 -5.85
CA THR A 64 10.02 0.55 -4.48
C THR A 64 9.09 -0.65 -4.44
N ASN A 65 8.26 -0.89 -5.45
CA ASN A 65 7.39 -2.07 -5.52
C ASN A 65 8.09 -3.30 -6.13
N THR A 66 9.08 -3.10 -7.00
CA THR A 66 9.80 -4.20 -7.66
C THR A 66 10.65 -5.00 -6.66
N VAL A 67 11.38 -4.31 -5.78
CA VAL A 67 12.28 -4.99 -4.81
C VAL A 67 11.51 -5.90 -3.84
N PRO A 68 10.44 -5.45 -3.16
CA PRO A 68 9.64 -6.31 -2.29
C PRO A 68 8.94 -7.44 -3.05
N ALA A 69 8.47 -7.21 -4.29
CA ALA A 69 7.85 -8.24 -5.10
C ALA A 69 8.81 -9.41 -5.39
N LEU A 70 10.06 -9.11 -5.75
CA LEU A 70 11.10 -10.11 -5.96
C LEU A 70 11.46 -10.84 -4.67
N LEU A 71 11.54 -10.11 -3.54
CA LEU A 71 11.80 -10.73 -2.23
C LEU A 71 10.67 -11.67 -1.80
N VAL A 72 9.41 -11.26 -1.96
CA VAL A 72 8.24 -12.12 -1.67
C VAL A 72 8.25 -13.36 -2.55
N ALA A 73 8.51 -13.22 -3.85
CA ALA A 73 8.61 -14.37 -4.75
C ALA A 73 9.77 -15.30 -4.37
N ALA A 74 10.96 -14.77 -4.07
CA ALA A 74 12.13 -15.55 -3.70
C ALA A 74 11.93 -16.33 -2.38
N THR A 75 11.40 -15.65 -1.36
CA THR A 75 11.15 -16.25 -0.04
C THR A 75 10.07 -17.33 -0.09
N THR A 76 8.99 -17.12 -0.84
CA THR A 76 7.93 -18.12 -0.99
C THR A 76 8.36 -19.31 -1.85
N MET A 77 9.17 -19.10 -2.88
CA MET A 77 9.84 -20.22 -3.59
C MET A 77 10.76 -21.00 -2.66
N GLY A 78 11.57 -20.31 -1.84
CA GLY A 78 12.42 -20.94 -0.84
C GLY A 78 11.64 -21.72 0.24
N ALA A 79 10.39 -21.35 0.49
CA ALA A 79 9.46 -22.06 1.37
C ALA A 79 8.76 -23.26 0.70
N GLY A 80 9.09 -23.59 -0.54
CA GLY A 80 8.58 -24.77 -1.26
C GLY A 80 7.31 -24.54 -2.06
N LEU A 81 6.88 -23.29 -2.28
CA LEU A 81 5.74 -23.02 -3.18
C LEU A 81 6.14 -23.20 -4.66
N PRO A 82 5.21 -23.65 -5.52
CA PRO A 82 5.43 -23.65 -6.96
C PRO A 82 5.81 -22.25 -7.47
N ALA A 83 6.81 -22.17 -8.34
CA ALA A 83 7.34 -20.90 -8.86
C ALA A 83 6.25 -19.99 -9.45
N GLY A 84 5.26 -20.56 -10.15
CA GLY A 84 4.13 -19.80 -10.69
C GLY A 84 3.32 -19.07 -9.62
N ILE A 85 3.04 -19.73 -8.48
CA ILE A 85 2.26 -19.14 -7.37
C ILE A 85 3.09 -18.09 -6.64
N ALA A 86 4.37 -18.36 -6.41
CA ALA A 86 5.29 -17.43 -5.77
C ALA A 86 5.46 -16.12 -6.57
N LEU A 87 5.60 -16.23 -7.90
CA LEU A 87 5.63 -15.06 -8.79
C LEU A 87 4.31 -14.31 -8.78
N LEU A 88 3.17 -15.01 -8.75
CA LEU A 88 1.85 -14.39 -8.63
C LEU A 88 1.70 -13.58 -7.34
N PHE A 89 2.20 -14.10 -6.22
CA PHE A 89 2.20 -13.39 -4.94
C PHE A 89 3.06 -12.12 -5.00
N GLY A 90 4.28 -12.21 -5.51
CA GLY A 90 5.14 -11.03 -5.70
C GLY A 90 4.49 -9.97 -6.60
N ALA A 91 3.98 -10.39 -7.77
CA ALA A 91 3.34 -9.52 -8.74
C ALA A 91 2.07 -8.84 -8.19
N SER A 92 1.26 -9.58 -7.43
CA SER A 92 0.04 -9.04 -6.81
C SER A 92 0.37 -7.95 -5.78
N THR A 93 1.44 -8.13 -5.00
CA THR A 93 1.92 -7.11 -4.05
C THR A 93 2.38 -5.84 -4.76
N ALA A 94 3.18 -5.97 -5.82
CA ALA A 94 3.60 -4.82 -6.62
C ALA A 94 2.40 -4.10 -7.28
N ALA A 95 1.47 -4.87 -7.88
CA ALA A 95 0.30 -4.32 -8.53
C ALA A 95 -0.56 -3.52 -7.55
N MET A 96 -0.79 -4.03 -6.34
CA MET A 96 -1.55 -3.32 -5.30
C MET A 96 -0.88 -1.99 -4.93
N GLY A 97 0.43 -2.00 -4.71
CA GLY A 97 1.18 -0.77 -4.43
C GLY A 97 1.07 0.25 -5.56
N LEU A 98 1.23 -0.19 -6.82
CA LEU A 98 1.14 0.70 -7.99
C LEU A 98 -0.27 1.27 -8.22
N VAL A 99 -1.32 0.50 -7.96
CA VAL A 99 -2.70 1.00 -8.01
C VAL A 99 -2.88 2.17 -7.04
N PHE A 100 -2.42 2.02 -5.79
CA PHE A 100 -2.52 3.08 -4.80
C PHE A 100 -1.56 4.25 -5.03
N ALA A 101 -0.42 4.02 -5.67
CA ALA A 101 0.43 5.09 -6.18
C ALA A 101 -0.32 5.94 -7.22
N GLY A 102 -1.02 5.29 -8.17
CA GLY A 102 -1.86 5.96 -9.17
C GLY A 102 -3.03 6.72 -8.55
N VAL A 103 -3.80 6.09 -7.67
CA VAL A 103 -4.92 6.71 -6.94
C VAL A 103 -4.46 7.96 -6.18
N THR A 104 -3.33 7.85 -5.47
CA THR A 104 -2.77 9.00 -4.75
C THR A 104 -2.26 10.07 -5.70
N GLY A 105 -1.63 9.68 -6.82
CA GLY A 105 -1.18 10.60 -7.85
C GLY A 105 -2.31 11.43 -8.45
N VAL A 106 -3.48 10.82 -8.65
CA VAL A 106 -4.71 11.50 -9.07
C VAL A 106 -5.23 12.41 -7.95
N ALA A 107 -5.32 11.91 -6.71
CA ALA A 107 -5.80 12.69 -5.56
C ALA A 107 -4.96 13.96 -5.29
N VAL A 108 -3.65 13.90 -5.51
CA VAL A 108 -2.74 15.05 -5.38
C VAL A 108 -3.06 16.14 -6.40
N GLN A 109 -3.64 15.82 -7.57
CA GLN A 109 -4.05 16.83 -8.54
C GLN A 109 -5.23 17.67 -8.06
N PHE A 110 -6.12 17.09 -7.26
CA PHE A 110 -7.34 17.76 -6.78
C PHE A 110 -7.18 18.46 -5.43
N THR A 111 -6.07 18.25 -4.73
CA THR A 111 -5.86 18.80 -3.39
C THR A 111 -4.54 19.56 -3.30
N GLN A 112 -4.56 20.69 -2.58
CA GLN A 112 -3.34 21.47 -2.31
C GLN A 112 -2.55 20.97 -1.10
N HIS A 113 -3.10 20.03 -0.33
CA HIS A 113 -2.53 19.56 0.93
C HIS A 113 -2.19 18.06 0.86
N SER A 114 -0.95 17.70 1.19
CA SER A 114 -0.47 16.31 1.22
C SER A 114 -1.32 15.40 2.12
N ARG A 115 -1.78 15.92 3.25
CA ARG A 115 -2.68 15.20 4.17
C ARG A 115 -4.04 14.90 3.54
N ALA A 116 -4.60 15.82 2.77
CA ALA A 116 -5.89 15.63 2.11
C ALA A 116 -5.81 14.57 1.01
N ALA A 117 -4.77 14.62 0.16
CA ALA A 117 -4.53 13.58 -0.85
C ALA A 117 -4.34 12.19 -0.23
N GLY A 118 -3.50 12.11 0.81
CA GLY A 118 -3.28 10.87 1.55
C GLY A 118 -4.58 10.34 2.19
N GLY A 119 -5.41 11.23 2.74
CA GLY A 119 -6.72 10.88 3.29
C GLY A 119 -7.68 10.31 2.26
N ILE A 120 -7.78 10.92 1.07
CA ILE A 120 -8.62 10.41 -0.03
C ILE A 120 -8.18 9.00 -0.45
N ALA A 121 -6.88 8.80 -0.64
CA ALA A 121 -6.36 7.49 -1.03
C ALA A 121 -6.51 6.44 0.09
N ALA A 122 -6.37 6.84 1.35
CA ALA A 122 -6.63 5.97 2.49
C ALA A 122 -8.11 5.59 2.60
N LEU A 123 -9.04 6.51 2.33
CA LEU A 123 -10.47 6.19 2.26
C LEU A 123 -10.77 5.21 1.12
N ALA A 124 -10.15 5.38 -0.04
CA ALA A 124 -10.28 4.42 -1.14
C ALA A 124 -9.76 3.02 -0.72
N LEU A 125 -8.63 2.95 -0.01
CA LEU A 125 -8.09 1.69 0.53
C LEU A 125 -9.05 1.04 1.52
N PHE A 126 -9.63 1.85 2.41
CA PHE A 126 -10.61 1.40 3.38
C PHE A 126 -11.86 0.83 2.71
N VAL A 127 -12.39 1.51 1.69
CA VAL A 127 -13.55 1.02 0.91
C VAL A 127 -13.24 -0.30 0.22
N VAL A 128 -12.08 -0.43 -0.43
CA VAL A 128 -11.66 -1.71 -1.05
C VAL A 128 -11.57 -2.82 -0.01
N ARG A 129 -11.07 -2.52 1.19
CA ARG A 129 -10.96 -3.49 2.28
C ARG A 129 -12.34 -3.94 2.77
N LEU A 130 -13.28 -3.02 2.97
CA LEU A 130 -14.65 -3.33 3.38
C LEU A 130 -15.37 -4.19 2.35
N LEU A 131 -15.27 -3.83 1.06
CA LEU A 131 -15.86 -4.62 -0.03
C LEU A 131 -15.29 -6.05 -0.06
N ARG A 132 -13.98 -6.20 0.14
CA ARG A 132 -13.35 -7.52 0.24
C ARG A 132 -13.87 -8.35 1.41
N GLU A 133 -14.11 -7.74 2.58
CA GLU A 133 -14.63 -8.44 3.75
C GLU A 133 -16.08 -8.85 3.59
N GLY A 134 -16.91 -7.99 2.99
CA GLY A 134 -18.30 -8.34 2.67
C GLY A 134 -18.36 -9.56 1.75
N VAL A 135 -17.58 -9.55 0.66
CA VAL A 135 -17.49 -10.68 -0.27
C VAL A 135 -16.92 -11.93 0.41
N ALA A 136 -15.87 -11.81 1.24
CA ALA A 136 -15.28 -12.95 1.95
C ALA A 136 -16.20 -13.52 3.05
N GLY A 137 -16.99 -12.67 3.71
CA GLY A 137 -17.96 -13.06 4.74
C GLY A 137 -19.04 -13.98 4.18
N ASP A 138 -19.52 -13.70 2.97
CA ASP A 138 -20.49 -14.55 2.27
C ASP A 138 -19.94 -15.96 1.97
N PHE A 139 -18.63 -16.10 1.76
CA PHE A 139 -17.97 -17.41 1.53
C PHE A 139 -17.62 -18.17 2.80
N LEU A 140 -17.46 -17.48 3.94
CA LEU A 140 -16.95 -18.07 5.20
C LEU A 140 -18.05 -18.36 6.22
N ALA A 141 -19.31 -17.99 5.94
CA ALA A 141 -20.47 -18.30 6.78
C ALA A 141 -20.69 -19.81 7.03
N ASP A 142 -19.99 -20.69 6.30
CA ASP A 142 -20.15 -22.16 6.34
C ASP A 142 -18.96 -22.91 6.99
N GLY A 143 -17.99 -22.21 7.61
CA GLY A 143 -16.75 -22.82 8.14
C GLY A 143 -16.43 -22.54 9.62
N PRO A 144 -15.54 -23.34 10.27
CA PRO A 144 -15.16 -23.14 11.67
C PRO A 144 -14.54 -21.75 11.87
N ASP A 145 -14.68 -21.21 13.07
CA ASP A 145 -14.46 -19.85 13.61
C ASP A 145 -13.08 -19.17 13.39
N MET A 146 -12.32 -19.63 12.39
CA MET A 146 -11.14 -19.01 11.79
C MET A 146 -11.36 -17.54 11.41
N VAL A 147 -12.58 -17.17 11.00
CA VAL A 147 -12.97 -15.78 10.67
C VAL A 147 -12.81 -14.87 11.89
N GLY A 148 -13.23 -15.30 13.07
CA GLY A 148 -13.14 -14.50 14.30
C GLY A 148 -11.70 -14.27 14.74
N ALA A 149 -10.84 -15.27 14.60
CA ALA A 149 -9.40 -15.16 14.85
C ALA A 149 -8.72 -14.22 13.82
N TYR A 150 -9.08 -14.33 12.55
CA TYR A 150 -8.60 -13.45 11.48
C TYR A 150 -9.04 -12.00 11.65
N VAL A 151 -10.31 -11.78 12.02
CA VAL A 151 -10.88 -10.45 12.27
C VAL A 151 -10.20 -9.82 13.48
N SER A 152 -9.97 -10.58 14.56
CA SER A 152 -9.23 -10.10 15.72
C SER A 152 -7.79 -9.71 15.39
N LEU A 153 -7.09 -10.52 14.58
CA LEU A 153 -5.72 -10.21 14.12
C LEU A 153 -5.70 -8.97 13.20
N ASN A 154 -6.70 -8.82 12.32
CA ASN A 154 -6.86 -7.64 11.47
C ASN A 154 -7.12 -6.37 12.28
N ILE A 155 -7.92 -6.45 13.35
CA ILE A 155 -8.18 -5.31 14.25
C ILE A 155 -6.90 -4.89 14.96
N VAL A 156 -6.06 -5.84 15.41
CA VAL A 156 -4.75 -5.55 16.04
C VAL A 156 -3.78 -4.89 15.04
N PHE A 157 -3.71 -5.40 13.81
CA PHE A 157 -2.89 -4.81 12.75
C PHE A 157 -3.39 -3.41 12.33
N MET A 158 -4.71 -3.22 12.23
CA MET A 158 -5.32 -1.91 11.96
C MET A 158 -5.00 -0.91 13.08
N SER A 159 -5.03 -1.36 14.34
CA SER A 159 -4.67 -0.54 15.50
C SER A 159 -3.18 -0.13 15.48
N PHE A 160 -2.30 -1.00 14.98
CA PHE A 160 -0.89 -0.69 14.77
C PHE A 160 -0.68 0.33 13.65
N LEU A 161 -1.34 0.17 12.50
CA LEU A 161 -1.28 1.15 11.41
C LEU A 161 -1.78 2.52 11.90
N VAL A 162 -2.95 2.59 12.54
CA VAL A 162 -3.49 3.83 13.10
C VAL A 162 -2.52 4.47 14.10
N SER A 163 -1.84 3.67 14.94
CA SER A 163 -0.82 4.16 15.87
C SER A 163 0.41 4.71 15.14
N VAL A 164 0.92 4.04 14.10
CA VAL A 164 2.03 4.55 13.28
C VAL A 164 1.64 5.87 12.60
N PHE A 165 0.42 5.97 12.08
CA PHE A 165 -0.10 7.18 11.44
C PHE A 165 -0.34 8.34 12.42
N THR A 166 -0.71 8.03 13.66
CA THR A 166 -1.00 9.03 14.71
C THR A 166 0.28 9.49 15.42
N VAL A 167 1.26 8.61 15.60
CA VAL A 167 2.49 8.88 16.37
C VAL A 167 3.59 9.54 15.53
N LEU A 168 3.74 9.20 14.23
CA LEU A 168 4.76 9.82 13.37
C LEU A 168 4.70 11.37 13.26
N PRO A 169 3.53 12.03 13.26
CA PRO A 169 3.46 13.50 13.26
C PRO A 169 3.75 14.13 14.63
N MET A 170 3.78 13.36 15.72
CA MET A 170 3.91 13.87 17.09
C MET A 170 5.36 13.95 17.58
N VAL A 171 6.29 13.24 16.92
CA VAL A 171 7.73 13.22 17.26
C VAL A 171 8.51 14.35 16.57
N ARG A 172 7.83 15.29 15.89
CA ARG A 172 8.44 16.55 15.46
C ARG A 172 7.88 17.71 16.29
N THR A 173 8.39 17.83 17.51
CA THR A 173 8.37 19.05 18.32
C THR A 173 9.76 19.28 18.87
#